data_AF-A0AAU0UL98-F1
#
_entry.id   AF-A0AAU0UL98-F1
#
_cell.length_a   1.000
_cell.length_b   1.000
_cell.length_c   1.000
_cell.angle_alpha   90.00
_cell.angle_beta   90.00
_cell.angle_gamma   90.00
#
_symmetry.space_group_name_H-M   'P 1'
#
loop_
_entity.id
_entity.type
_entity.pdbx_description
1 polymer ?
#
loop_
_entity_poly.entity_id
_entity_poly.type
_entity_poly.pdbx_seq_one_letter_code
_entity_poly.pdbx_strand_id
1 'polypeptide(L)'
;MEELDLYLYKKVGHEWQVVETDWEKVRDGLINSIMNGGHPFLEVENGDYSGSGDLLINHRFEGQELDIAYLEKTLPHVYLLWGKPVHLKTVIEGKHVKVSYDGKKNSRQLL
;
A
#
# COMPACT_ATOMS: atom_id res chain seq x y z
N MET A 1 -23.45 -0.30 -21.86
CA MET A 1 -22.78 -0.80 -20.64
C MET A 1 -23.54 -1.99 -20.05
N GLU A 2 -24.89 -2.01 -20.10
CA GLU A 2 -25.67 -3.27 -19.98
C GLU A 2 -25.25 -4.34 -21.02
N GLU A 3 -24.74 -3.94 -22.19
CA GLU A 3 -24.20 -4.89 -23.19
C GLU A 3 -22.89 -5.61 -22.81
N LEU A 4 -22.16 -5.18 -21.77
CA LEU A 4 -20.82 -5.70 -21.47
C LEU A 4 -20.76 -6.60 -20.23
N ASP A 5 -21.85 -6.76 -19.48
CA ASP A 5 -21.95 -7.58 -18.25
C ASP A 5 -20.72 -7.42 -17.32
N LEU A 6 -20.27 -6.18 -17.11
CA LEU A 6 -19.07 -5.91 -16.30
C LEU A 6 -19.40 -6.03 -14.81
N TYR A 7 -18.48 -6.65 -14.06
CA TYR A 7 -18.60 -6.82 -12.62
C TYR A 7 -17.23 -6.73 -11.95
N LEU A 8 -17.23 -6.34 -10.68
CA LEU A 8 -16.06 -6.46 -9.81
C LEU A 8 -16.12 -7.79 -9.08
N TYR A 9 -14.97 -8.44 -8.93
CA TYR A 9 -14.85 -9.69 -8.19
C TYR A 9 -13.76 -9.59 -7.13
N LYS A 10 -13.95 -10.30 -6.02
CA LYS A 10 -12.98 -10.35 -4.92
C LYS A 10 -12.81 -11.79 -4.45
N LYS A 11 -11.60 -12.12 -4.01
CA LYS A 11 -11.34 -13.41 -3.36
C LYS A 11 -11.82 -13.32 -1.92
N VAL A 12 -12.81 -14.13 -1.57
CA VAL A 12 -13.36 -14.26 -0.21
C VAL A 12 -12.99 -15.66 0.28
N GLY A 13 -12.03 -15.74 1.20
CA GLY A 13 -11.43 -17.01 1.60
C GLY A 13 -10.70 -17.69 0.44
N HIS A 14 -11.21 -18.85 0.01
CA HIS A 14 -10.64 -19.63 -1.10
C HIS A 14 -11.40 -19.46 -2.42
N GLU A 15 -12.51 -18.73 -2.42
CA GLU A 15 -13.40 -18.61 -3.58
C GLU A 15 -13.40 -17.20 -4.16
N TRP A 16 -13.67 -17.10 -5.46
CA TRP A 16 -13.88 -15.84 -6.14
C TRP A 16 -15.38 -15.55 -6.18
N GLN A 17 -15.77 -14.37 -5.68
CA GLN A 17 -17.17 -13.94 -5.65
C GLN A 17 -17.31 -12.60 -6.39
N VAL A 18 -18.42 -12.47 -7.13
CA VAL A 18 -18.84 -11.18 -7.68
C VAL A 18 -19.31 -10.31 -6.53
N VAL A 19 -18.73 -9.12 -6.40
CA VAL A 19 -19.00 -8.19 -5.30
C VAL A 19 -19.75 -6.94 -5.73
N GLU A 20 -19.75 -6.60 -7.01
CA GLU A 20 -20.46 -5.43 -7.53
C GLU A 20 -20.82 -5.60 -9.01
N THR A 21 -22.02 -5.17 -9.36
CA THR A 21 -22.56 -5.21 -10.74
C THR A 21 -23.17 -3.87 -11.15
N ASP A 22 -23.30 -2.90 -10.22
CA ASP A 22 -23.71 -1.55 -10.55
C ASP A 22 -22.66 -0.85 -11.43
N TRP A 23 -23.09 -0.36 -12.58
CA TRP A 23 -22.18 0.10 -13.63
C TRP A 23 -21.34 1.32 -13.22
N GLU A 24 -21.85 2.22 -12.38
CA GLU A 24 -21.10 3.40 -11.93
C GLU A 24 -19.95 2.94 -11.02
N LYS A 25 -20.25 2.04 -10.10
CA LYS A 25 -19.24 1.49 -9.18
C LYS A 25 -18.25 0.57 -9.88
N VAL A 26 -18.68 -0.22 -10.86
CA VAL A 26 -17.78 -1.04 -11.68
C VAL A 26 -16.83 -0.16 -12.48
N ARG A 27 -17.34 0.89 -13.14
CA ARG A 27 -16.50 1.89 -13.83
C ARG A 27 -15.49 2.51 -12.89
N ASP A 28 -15.93 3.01 -11.73
CA ASP A 28 -15.07 3.69 -10.78
C ASP A 28 -14.02 2.75 -10.19
N GLY A 29 -14.40 1.50 -9.88
CA GLY A 29 -13.46 0.47 -9.44
C GLY A 29 -12.40 0.13 -10.49
N LEU A 30 -12.79 0.03 -11.76
CA LEU A 30 -11.85 -0.18 -12.87
C LEU A 30 -10.92 1.02 -13.03
N ILE A 31 -11.44 2.25 -13.03
CA ILE A 31 -10.62 3.46 -13.11
C ILE A 31 -9.62 3.51 -11.95
N ASN A 32 -10.05 3.23 -10.72
CA ASN A 32 -9.17 3.20 -9.55
C ASN A 32 -8.07 2.12 -9.67
N SER A 33 -8.37 0.97 -10.27
CA SER A 33 -7.35 -0.07 -10.52
C SER A 33 -6.31 0.34 -11.56
N ILE A 34 -6.62 1.33 -12.41
CA ILE A 34 -5.76 1.78 -13.51
C ILE A 34 -5.04 3.09 -13.17
N MET A 35 -5.56 3.89 -12.22
CA MET A 35 -5.10 5.27 -11.96
C MET A 35 -3.60 5.37 -11.58
N ASN A 36 -3.02 4.32 -11.00
CA ASN A 36 -1.56 4.13 -10.80
C ASN A 36 -1.07 2.77 -11.32
N GLY A 37 -1.78 2.18 -12.30
CA GLY A 37 -1.52 0.81 -12.76
C GLY A 37 -1.72 -0.26 -11.67
N GLY A 38 -2.47 0.05 -10.61
CA GLY A 38 -2.66 -0.81 -9.44
C GLY A 38 -1.49 -0.80 -8.47
N HIS A 39 -0.50 0.10 -8.65
CA HIS A 39 0.62 0.23 -7.74
C HIS A 39 0.34 1.29 -6.67
N PRO A 40 0.78 1.06 -5.41
CA PRO A 40 0.62 2.02 -4.34
C PRO A 40 1.48 3.26 -4.58
N PHE A 41 0.95 4.43 -4.22
CA PHE A 41 1.67 5.69 -4.34
C PHE A 41 2.54 5.94 -3.10
N LEU A 42 3.86 5.77 -3.25
CA LEU A 42 4.85 5.98 -2.20
C LEU A 42 5.70 7.21 -2.51
N GLU A 43 5.82 8.12 -1.55
CA GLU A 43 6.63 9.33 -1.70
C GLU A 43 7.64 9.45 -0.55
N VAL A 44 8.83 9.97 -0.84
CA VAL A 44 9.80 10.30 0.20
C VAL A 44 9.33 11.58 0.89
N GLU A 45 8.93 11.46 2.16
CA GLU A 45 8.53 12.59 3.01
C GLU A 45 9.76 13.33 3.55
N ASN A 46 10.78 12.59 3.99
CA ASN A 46 12.01 13.17 4.54
C ASN A 46 13.21 12.21 4.39
N GLY A 47 14.36 12.71 3.91
CA GLY A 47 15.62 11.96 3.80
C GLY A 47 16.61 12.16 4.95
N ASP A 48 16.28 12.99 5.92
CA ASP A 48 17.04 13.18 7.16
C ASP A 48 16.10 13.14 8.36
N TYR A 49 15.28 12.09 8.41
CA TYR A 49 14.33 11.91 9.49
C TYR A 49 15.07 11.80 10.83
N SER A 50 14.63 12.57 11.82
CA SER A 50 15.25 12.66 13.15
C SER A 50 16.73 13.10 13.19
N GLY A 51 17.27 13.66 12.09
CA GLY A 51 18.67 14.13 12.02
C GLY A 51 19.71 13.00 11.97
N SER A 52 19.27 11.75 11.77
CA SER A 52 20.13 10.57 11.66
C SER A 52 20.42 10.17 10.21
N GLY A 53 19.83 10.85 9.22
CA GLY A 53 19.82 10.45 7.81
C GLY A 53 18.85 9.30 7.51
N ASP A 54 17.90 9.04 8.40
CA ASP A 54 16.93 7.97 8.20
C ASP A 54 15.90 8.39 7.14
N LEU A 55 15.46 7.43 6.33
CA LEU A 55 14.49 7.69 5.27
C LEU A 55 13.07 7.55 5.82
N LEU A 56 12.24 8.56 5.62
CA LEU A 56 10.82 8.52 5.87
C LEU A 56 10.05 8.53 4.56
N ILE A 57 9.28 7.48 4.33
CA ILE A 57 8.38 7.29 3.20
C ILE A 57 6.95 7.42 3.70
N ASN A 58 6.14 8.16 2.96
CA ASN A 58 4.70 8.23 3.16
C ASN A 58 3.99 7.43 2.08
N HIS A 59 3.13 6.50 2.50
CA HIS A 59 2.15 5.91 1.59
C HIS A 59 0.96 6.85 1.52
N ARG A 60 0.75 7.43 0.33
CA ARG A 60 -0.45 8.21 0.06
C ARG A 60 -1.62 7.24 -0.07
N PHE A 61 -2.37 7.11 1.02
CA PHE A 61 -3.49 6.19 1.08
C PHE A 61 -4.63 6.67 0.18
N GLU A 62 -4.85 5.94 -0.91
CA GLU A 62 -5.90 6.21 -1.91
C GLU A 62 -7.04 5.19 -1.80
N GLY A 63 -7.33 4.73 -0.58
CA GLY A 63 -8.41 3.76 -0.31
C GLY A 63 -7.99 2.29 -0.37
N GLN A 64 -6.74 2.00 -0.72
CA GLN A 64 -6.17 0.65 -0.70
C GLN A 64 -5.01 0.56 0.29
N GLU A 65 -5.04 -0.46 1.15
CA GLU A 65 -3.96 -0.74 2.09
C GLU A 65 -2.84 -1.55 1.41
N LEU A 66 -1.63 -1.45 1.95
CA LEU A 66 -0.50 -2.24 1.48
C LEU A 66 -0.61 -3.68 1.98
N ASP A 67 -0.25 -4.64 1.13
CA ASP A 67 -0.06 -6.02 1.56
C ASP A 67 1.11 -6.10 2.54
N ILE A 68 0.82 -6.59 3.76
CA ILE A 68 1.78 -6.61 4.87
C ILE A 68 2.98 -7.50 4.54
N ALA A 69 2.75 -8.66 3.92
CA ALA A 69 3.82 -9.61 3.62
C ALA A 69 4.77 -9.05 2.54
N TYR A 70 4.23 -8.32 1.56
CA TYR A 70 5.05 -7.59 0.59
C TYR A 70 5.79 -6.43 1.23
N LEU A 71 5.11 -5.62 2.04
CA LEU A 71 5.70 -4.47 2.74
C LEU A 71 6.91 -4.91 3.58
N GLU A 72 6.75 -5.95 4.39
CA GLU A 72 7.81 -6.47 5.28
C GLU A 72 9.02 -7.00 4.50
N LYS A 73 8.80 -7.54 3.29
CA LYS A 73 9.89 -7.98 2.40
C LYS A 73 10.51 -6.82 1.63
N THR A 74 9.76 -5.75 1.36
CA THR A 74 10.20 -4.63 0.52
C THR A 74 11.10 -3.67 1.29
N LEU A 75 10.79 -3.36 2.56
CA LEU A 75 11.59 -2.43 3.36
C LEU A 75 13.10 -2.78 3.45
N PRO A 76 13.51 -4.06 3.63
CA PRO A 76 14.91 -4.45 3.55
C PRO A 76 15.62 -4.07 2.24
N HIS A 77 14.91 -4.11 1.11
CA HIS A 77 15.46 -3.73 -0.19
C HIS A 77 15.62 -2.21 -0.30
N VAL A 78 14.67 -1.45 0.25
CA VAL A 78 14.80 0.02 0.32
C VAL A 78 15.99 0.42 1.19
N TYR A 79 16.18 -0.25 2.33
CA TYR A 79 17.36 -0.07 3.17
C TYR A 79 18.66 -0.38 2.42
N LEU A 80 18.70 -1.43 1.60
CA LEU A 80 19.88 -1.76 0.80
C LEU A 80 20.24 -0.61 -0.17
N LEU A 81 19.24 0.06 -0.74
CA LEU A 81 19.44 1.18 -1.65
C LEU A 81 19.79 2.48 -0.92
N TRP A 82 19.17 2.74 0.23
CA TRP A 82 19.36 3.97 1.00
C TRP A 82 20.59 3.95 1.91
N GLY A 83 20.92 2.78 2.47
CA GLY A 83 22.07 2.55 3.36
C GLY A 83 21.84 2.90 4.83
N LYS A 84 20.65 3.40 5.20
CA LYS A 84 20.26 3.80 6.56
C LYS A 84 18.85 3.31 6.90
N PRO A 85 18.45 3.28 8.19
CA PRO A 85 17.10 2.92 8.60
C PRO A 85 16.01 3.59 7.76
N VAL A 86 14.96 2.84 7.45
CA VAL A 86 13.85 3.27 6.61
C VAL A 86 12.54 3.12 7.38
N HIS A 87 11.69 4.13 7.30
CA HIS A 87 10.39 4.22 7.94
C HIS A 87 9.32 4.44 6.87
N LEU A 88 8.24 3.67 6.95
CA LEU A 88 7.09 3.79 6.07
C LEU A 88 5.84 4.07 6.90
N LYS A 89 5.20 5.21 6.67
CA LYS A 89 3.86 5.51 7.18
C LYS A 89 2.82 4.94 6.21
N THR A 90 1.87 4.18 6.71
CA THR A 90 0.77 3.61 5.92
C THR A 90 -0.47 3.42 6.80
N VAL A 91 -1.58 3.03 6.18
CA VAL A 91 -2.79 2.56 6.87
C VAL A 91 -2.83 1.03 6.80
N ILE A 92 -3.11 0.38 7.93
CA ILE A 92 -3.38 -1.06 8.06
C ILE A 92 -4.60 -1.25 8.96
N GLU A 93 -5.60 -1.99 8.50
CA GLU A 93 -6.89 -2.21 9.17
C GLU A 93 -7.54 -0.88 9.60
N GLY A 94 -7.50 0.13 8.72
CA GLY A 94 -8.02 1.48 8.97
C GLY A 94 -7.23 2.30 9.99
N LYS A 95 -6.08 1.83 10.48
CA LYS A 95 -5.24 2.52 11.46
C LYS A 95 -3.94 3.01 10.85
N HIS A 96 -3.56 4.24 11.17
CA HIS A 96 -2.25 4.78 10.79
C HIS A 96 -1.15 4.05 11.56
N VAL A 97 -0.18 3.53 10.82
CA VAL A 97 0.94 2.77 11.35
C VAL A 97 2.23 3.24 10.70
N LYS A 98 3.31 3.15 11.46
CA LYS A 98 4.68 3.31 10.97
C LYS A 98 5.37 1.96 11.04
N VAL A 99 5.82 1.45 9.90
CA VAL A 99 6.66 0.26 9.82
C VAL A 99 8.10 0.72 9.56
N SER A 100 9.05 0.23 10.35
CA SER A 100 10.44 0.66 10.29
C SER A 100 11.37 -0.55 10.15
N TYR A 101 12.41 -0.42 9.35
CA TYR A 101 13.47 -1.41 9.22
C TYR A 101 14.82 -0.78 9.59
N ASP A 102 15.51 -1.38 10.56
CA ASP A 102 16.74 -0.88 11.16
C ASP A 102 18.03 -1.53 10.59
N GLY A 103 17.90 -2.35 9.54
CA GLY A 103 18.99 -3.17 9.00
C GLY A 103 19.03 -4.60 9.57
N LYS A 104 18.18 -4.93 10.55
CA LYS A 104 18.10 -6.28 11.14
C LYS A 104 16.69 -6.83 11.11
N LYS A 105 15.70 -6.03 11.50
CA LYS A 105 14.31 -6.49 11.61
C LYS A 105 13.31 -5.38 11.30
N ASN A 106 12.12 -5.79 10.90
CA ASN A 106 10.97 -4.90 10.83
C ASN A 106 10.42 -4.65 12.24
N SER A 107 9.95 -3.45 12.48
CA SER A 107 9.21 -3.05 13.68
C SER A 107 7.98 -2.25 13.26
N ARG A 108 6.86 -2.43 13.97
CA ARG A 108 5.60 -1.76 13.70
C ARG A 108 5.19 -0.94 14.91
N GLN A 109 4.83 0.31 14.68
CA GLN A 109 4.33 1.24 15.67
C GLN A 109 2.99 1.81 15.21
N LEU A 110 1.99 1.83 16.09
CA LEU A 110 0.74 2.57 15.85
C LEU A 110 1.01 4.07 16.02
N LEU A 111 0.47 4.90 15.13
CA LEU A 111 0.59 6.36 15.17
C LEU A 111 -0.58 7.00 15.90
#